data_AF-A0A0B2VPQ7-F1
#
_entry.id   AF-A0A0B2VPQ7-F1
#
_cell.length_a   1.000
_cell.length_b   1.000
_cell.length_c   1.000
_cell.angle_alpha   90.00
_cell.angle_beta   90.00
_cell.angle_gamma   90.00
#
_symmetry.space_group_name_H-M   'P 1'
#
loop_
_entity.id
_entity.type
_entity.pdbx_description
1 polymer ?
#
loop_
_entity_poly.entity_id
_entity_poly.type
_entity_poly.pdbx_seq_one_letter_code
_entity_poly.pdbx_strand_id
1 'polypeptide(L)'
;LKAYGIGGSVLTWLKNFLCGRSFRVKVGNALSCFHFVLNGVPQGSIPAPLLFSLYLYADDVKIYRPITDAQFDCSVLRQDMIPLEQWSQLWQLDISPEKCFVLHLNFSTECPLHLCGFDLPAKEVMKDLGVYVSSDLNWHNHCVEVSRRAAQVANHILRAVQYSSVESYRKAFVAYCRPILEYCTQVWSPSVKRDIEMIERVQRRFTKMAFRKAFRGPFQPNYEQRLRIFDLKPLWYRRTQFDLHLCFKIVKGFSGIPFKSIFSFTKFASRSRFHPLQIERKTTSRTDVLNSFAF
;
A
#
# COMPACT_ATOMS: atom_id res chain seq x y z
N LEU A 1 -3.03 13.40 -26.83
CA LEU A 1 -3.06 12.31 -27.85
C LEU A 1 -2.15 12.58 -29.05
N LYS A 2 -2.42 13.61 -29.89
CA LYS A 2 -1.53 13.94 -31.03
C LYS A 2 -0.07 14.20 -30.62
N ALA A 3 0.14 14.91 -29.51
CA ALA A 3 1.47 15.16 -28.95
C ALA A 3 2.24 13.89 -28.58
N TYR A 4 1.53 12.77 -28.33
CA TYR A 4 2.12 11.46 -28.07
C TYR A 4 2.33 10.63 -29.36
N GLY A 5 2.23 11.26 -30.54
CA GLY A 5 2.37 10.58 -31.84
C GLY A 5 1.16 9.76 -32.27
N ILE A 6 0.03 9.84 -31.56
CA ILE A 6 -1.19 9.09 -31.88
C ILE A 6 -1.96 9.80 -33.02
N GLY A 7 -1.99 9.16 -34.19
CA GLY A 7 -2.64 9.66 -35.41
C GLY A 7 -3.55 8.65 -36.08
N GLY A 8 -3.98 8.97 -37.31
CA GLY A 8 -4.73 8.07 -38.19
C GLY A 8 -6.04 7.54 -37.61
N SER A 9 -6.37 6.30 -37.97
CA SER A 9 -7.59 5.60 -37.54
C SER A 9 -7.71 5.46 -36.02
N VAL A 10 -6.59 5.27 -35.32
CA VAL A 10 -6.56 5.14 -33.85
C VAL A 10 -6.99 6.44 -33.18
N LEU A 11 -6.51 7.60 -33.66
CA LEU A 11 -6.93 8.89 -33.13
C LEU A 11 -8.43 9.13 -33.37
N THR A 12 -8.94 8.78 -34.55
CA THR A 12 -10.37 8.89 -34.86
C THR A 12 -11.21 7.98 -33.95
N TRP A 13 -10.77 6.75 -33.74
CA TRP A 13 -11.42 5.82 -32.83
C TRP A 13 -11.45 6.35 -31.39
N LEU A 14 -10.33 6.86 -30.88
CA LEU A 14 -10.24 7.45 -29.54
C LEU A 14 -11.12 8.70 -29.38
N LYS A 15 -11.21 9.54 -30.42
CA LYS A 15 -12.14 10.69 -30.42
C LYS A 15 -13.59 10.22 -30.34
N ASN A 16 -13.98 9.26 -31.17
CA ASN A 16 -15.34 8.70 -31.13
C ASN A 16 -15.64 8.00 -29.80
N PHE A 17 -14.62 7.40 -29.18
CA PHE A 17 -14.73 6.80 -27.87
C PHE A 17 -14.96 7.83 -26.74
N LEU A 18 -14.36 9.02 -26.84
CA LEU A 18 -14.45 10.06 -25.80
C LEU A 18 -15.65 11.00 -25.98
N CYS A 19 -15.98 11.35 -27.23
CA CYS A 19 -16.94 12.38 -27.59
C CYS A 19 -18.36 11.83 -27.82
N GLY A 20 -19.38 12.67 -27.62
CA GLY A 20 -20.77 12.34 -27.98
C GLY A 20 -21.39 11.19 -27.17
N ARG A 21 -20.85 10.90 -25.99
CA ARG A 21 -21.33 9.81 -25.14
C ARG A 21 -22.58 10.20 -24.38
N SER A 22 -23.44 9.21 -24.17
CA SER A 22 -24.52 9.27 -23.21
C SER A 22 -24.65 7.94 -22.47
N PHE A 23 -25.22 7.96 -21.27
CA PHE A 23 -25.54 6.76 -20.51
C PHE A 23 -26.93 6.87 -19.89
N ARG A 24 -27.46 5.74 -19.45
CA ARG A 24 -28.63 5.65 -18.57
C ARG A 24 -28.44 4.47 -17.62
N VAL A 25 -29.09 4.51 -16.48
CA VAL A 25 -28.99 3.46 -15.45
C VAL A 25 -30.22 2.57 -15.52
N LYS A 26 -30.01 1.25 -15.45
CA LYS A 26 -31.09 0.26 -15.34
C LYS A 26 -31.09 -0.33 -13.93
N VAL A 27 -32.23 -0.25 -13.23
CA VAL A 27 -32.44 -0.88 -11.92
C VAL A 27 -33.67 -1.79 -12.02
N GLY A 28 -33.44 -3.11 -11.98
CA GLY A 28 -34.49 -4.08 -12.27
C GLY A 28 -35.02 -3.89 -13.70
N ASN A 29 -36.31 -3.57 -13.82
CA ASN A 29 -36.96 -3.28 -15.11
C ASN A 29 -37.09 -1.78 -15.42
N ALA A 30 -36.71 -0.88 -14.51
CA ALA A 30 -36.78 0.55 -14.72
C ALA A 30 -35.50 1.09 -15.39
N LEU A 31 -35.67 2.09 -16.25
CA LEU A 31 -34.59 2.79 -16.95
C LEU A 31 -34.67 4.28 -16.62
N SER A 32 -33.53 4.90 -16.33
CA SER A 32 -33.44 6.36 -16.22
C SER A 32 -33.52 7.03 -17.59
N CYS A 33 -33.72 8.35 -17.59
CA CYS A 33 -33.45 9.18 -18.76
C CYS A 33 -31.97 9.08 -19.19
N PHE A 34 -31.71 9.42 -20.45
CA PHE A 34 -30.35 9.54 -20.95
C PHE A 34 -29.67 10.77 -20.35
N HIS A 35 -28.41 10.60 -19.96
CA HIS A 35 -27.53 11.66 -19.49
C HIS A 35 -26.31 11.73 -20.40
N PHE A 36 -25.98 12.93 -20.89
CA PHE A 36 -24.82 13.15 -21.75
C PHE A 36 -23.54 13.27 -20.91
N VAL A 37 -22.47 12.64 -21.38
CA VAL A 37 -21.17 12.69 -20.72
C VAL A 37 -20.28 13.67 -21.46
N LEU A 38 -20.07 14.84 -20.87
CA LEU A 38 -19.21 15.87 -21.43
C LEU A 38 -17.72 15.56 -21.22
N ASN A 39 -17.37 15.08 -20.02
CA ASN A 39 -15.99 14.90 -19.58
C ASN A 39 -15.70 13.49 -19.02
N GLY A 40 -14.42 13.11 -18.96
CA GLY A 40 -13.95 11.87 -18.33
C GLY A 40 -13.95 10.65 -19.25
N VAL A 41 -13.48 9.51 -18.74
CA VAL A 41 -13.44 8.23 -19.47
C VAL A 41 -14.49 7.26 -18.92
N PRO A 42 -15.06 6.34 -19.72
CA PRO A 42 -16.02 5.36 -19.20
C PRO A 42 -15.36 4.40 -18.20
N GLN A 43 -15.81 4.42 -16.95
CA GLN A 43 -15.30 3.51 -15.92
C GLN A 43 -15.61 2.06 -16.28
N GLY A 44 -14.62 1.17 -16.14
CA GLY A 44 -14.74 -0.24 -16.52
C GLY A 44 -14.45 -0.54 -18.00
N SER A 45 -14.18 0.49 -18.81
CA SER A 45 -13.70 0.28 -20.17
C SER A 45 -12.18 -0.01 -20.19
N ILE A 46 -11.76 -0.87 -21.11
CA ILE A 46 -10.35 -1.25 -21.29
C ILE A 46 -9.42 -0.06 -21.55
N PRO A 47 -9.75 0.93 -22.42
CA PRO A 47 -8.84 2.03 -22.71
C PRO A 47 -8.85 3.13 -21.63
N ALA A 48 -9.84 3.17 -20.73
CA ALA A 48 -9.98 4.24 -19.75
C ALA A 48 -8.73 4.43 -18.87
N PRO A 49 -8.14 3.38 -18.26
CA PRO A 49 -6.93 3.55 -17.45
C PRO A 49 -5.75 4.11 -18.25
N LEU A 50 -5.54 3.66 -19.48
CA LEU A 50 -4.45 4.16 -20.33
C LEU A 50 -4.67 5.61 -20.72
N LEU A 51 -5.89 5.97 -21.14
CA LEU A 51 -6.24 7.34 -21.49
C LEU A 51 -6.13 8.27 -20.30
N PHE A 52 -6.49 7.78 -19.11
CA PHE A 52 -6.29 8.50 -17.87
C PHE A 52 -4.81 8.69 -17.59
N SER A 53 -3.97 7.66 -17.67
CA SER A 53 -2.51 7.77 -17.50
C SER A 53 -1.83 8.71 -18.49
N LEU A 54 -2.35 8.83 -19.72
CA LEU A 54 -1.88 9.78 -20.72
C LEU A 54 -2.31 11.22 -20.43
N TYR A 55 -3.38 11.42 -19.67
CA TYR A 55 -3.85 12.73 -19.24
C TYR A 55 -3.19 13.16 -17.92
N LEU A 56 -3.05 12.21 -17.00
CA LEU A 56 -2.55 12.41 -15.65
C LEU A 56 -1.75 11.21 -15.15
N TYR A 57 -0.63 11.49 -14.47
CA TYR A 57 0.06 10.46 -13.70
C TYR A 57 -0.61 10.25 -12.33
N ALA A 58 -1.69 9.47 -12.30
CA ALA A 58 -2.45 9.05 -11.11
C ALA A 58 -3.11 10.17 -10.27
N ASP A 59 -4.16 9.81 -9.53
CA ASP A 59 -4.96 10.76 -8.73
C ASP A 59 -4.29 11.18 -7.42
N ASP A 60 -3.39 10.35 -6.88
CA ASP A 60 -2.78 10.56 -5.57
C ASP A 60 -1.45 11.32 -5.68
N VAL A 61 -1.48 12.65 -5.58
CA VAL A 61 -0.29 13.50 -5.56
C VAL A 61 0.23 13.66 -4.12
N LYS A 62 1.55 13.63 -3.96
CA LYS A 62 2.24 13.86 -2.68
C LYS A 62 3.35 14.87 -2.84
N ILE A 63 3.38 15.84 -1.94
CA ILE A 63 4.47 16.81 -1.82
C ILE A 63 5.10 16.57 -0.45
N TYR A 64 6.43 16.44 -0.41
CA TYR A 64 7.15 16.23 0.84
C TYR A 64 8.42 17.07 0.85
N ARG A 65 8.81 17.53 2.03
CA ARG A 65 10.02 18.30 2.26
C ARG A 65 10.64 17.91 3.61
N PRO A 66 11.94 17.62 3.67
CA PRO A 66 12.65 17.53 4.94
C PRO A 66 12.66 18.90 5.62
N ILE A 67 12.22 18.97 6.88
CA ILE A 67 12.24 20.23 7.64
C ILE A 67 13.50 20.28 8.50
N THR A 68 14.37 21.22 8.18
CA THR A 68 15.64 21.51 8.89
C THR A 68 15.60 22.88 9.56
N ASP A 69 15.01 23.87 8.87
CA ASP A 69 14.64 25.18 9.39
C ASP A 69 13.13 25.31 9.23
N ALA A 70 12.41 25.26 10.35
CA ALA A 70 10.95 25.29 10.35
C ALA A 70 10.39 26.52 9.64
N GLN A 71 11.01 27.70 9.80
CA GLN A 71 10.48 28.93 9.23
C GLN A 71 10.69 28.94 7.71
N PHE A 72 11.92 28.69 7.27
CA PHE A 72 12.26 28.66 5.86
C PHE A 72 11.54 27.53 5.12
N ASP A 73 11.63 26.30 5.61
CA ASP A 73 11.11 25.13 4.91
C ASP A 73 9.57 25.13 4.83
N CYS A 74 8.88 25.63 5.87
CA CYS A 74 7.44 25.83 5.79
C CYS A 74 7.05 26.92 4.82
N SER A 75 7.81 28.02 4.73
CA SER A 75 7.55 29.05 3.72
C SER A 75 7.66 28.50 2.30
N VAL A 76 8.66 27.64 2.04
CA VAL A 76 8.86 27.03 0.73
C VAL A 76 7.71 26.06 0.42
N LEU A 77 7.32 25.21 1.37
CA LEU A 77 6.17 24.31 1.18
C LEU A 77 4.88 25.07 0.87
N ARG A 78 4.63 26.21 1.52
CA ARG A 78 3.47 27.05 1.21
C ARG A 78 3.56 27.62 -0.21
N GLN A 79 4.75 28.04 -0.62
CA GLN A 79 4.97 28.54 -1.98
C GLN A 79 4.77 27.46 -3.04
N ASP A 80 5.12 26.20 -2.73
CA ASP A 80 4.91 25.05 -3.62
C ASP A 80 3.42 24.71 -3.84
N MET A 81 2.51 25.16 -2.95
CA MET A 81 1.06 24.97 -3.14
C MET A 81 0.52 25.82 -4.29
N ILE A 82 1.11 26.99 -4.58
CA ILE A 82 0.60 27.92 -5.61
C ILE A 82 0.69 27.31 -7.01
N PRO A 83 1.84 26.77 -7.47
CA PRO A 83 1.91 26.08 -8.75
C PRO A 83 0.99 24.85 -8.83
N LEU A 84 0.76 24.16 -7.71
CA LEU A 84 -0.15 23.01 -7.67
C LEU A 84 -1.60 23.44 -7.96
N GLU A 85 -2.07 24.53 -7.34
CA GLU A 85 -3.39 25.09 -7.62
C GLU A 85 -3.53 25.56 -9.06
N GLN A 86 -2.52 26.29 -9.56
CA GLN A 86 -2.50 26.76 -10.95
C GLN A 86 -2.53 25.60 -11.95
N TRP A 87 -1.77 24.54 -11.67
CA TRP A 87 -1.77 23.32 -12.47
C TRP A 87 -3.15 22.64 -12.44
N SER A 88 -3.78 22.51 -11.28
CA SER A 88 -5.11 21.91 -11.13
C SER A 88 -6.16 22.67 -11.97
N GLN A 89 -6.12 24.01 -11.92
CA GLN A 89 -6.99 24.87 -12.71
C GLN A 89 -6.72 24.74 -14.21
N LEU A 90 -5.46 24.73 -14.64
CA LEU A 90 -5.06 24.59 -16.04
C LEU A 90 -5.57 23.27 -16.64
N TRP A 91 -5.46 22.18 -15.89
CA TRP A 91 -5.87 20.84 -16.32
C TRP A 91 -7.33 20.52 -16.01
N GLN A 92 -8.09 21.45 -15.41
CA GLN A 92 -9.49 21.27 -15.03
C GLN A 92 -9.69 20.02 -14.16
N LEU A 93 -8.74 19.79 -13.25
CA LEU A 93 -8.74 18.68 -12.31
C LEU A 93 -8.85 19.24 -10.90
N ASP A 94 -10.09 19.50 -10.48
CA ASP A 94 -10.37 20.09 -9.18
C ASP A 94 -9.77 19.23 -8.05
N ILE A 95 -8.96 19.86 -7.22
CA ILE A 95 -8.46 19.25 -6.00
C ILE A 95 -9.61 19.18 -5.01
N SER A 96 -9.85 18.00 -4.43
CA SER A 96 -10.78 17.79 -3.32
C SER A 96 -10.12 18.14 -1.98
N PRO A 97 -10.28 19.36 -1.42
CA PRO A 97 -9.56 19.77 -0.23
C PRO A 97 -9.94 18.94 0.99
N GLU A 98 -11.17 18.42 1.03
CA GLU A 98 -11.67 17.54 2.09
C GLU A 98 -10.97 16.17 2.13
N LYS A 99 -10.23 15.81 1.09
CA LYS A 99 -9.40 14.60 1.01
C LYS A 99 -7.91 14.88 1.17
N CYS A 100 -7.52 16.15 1.27
CA CYS A 100 -6.14 16.59 1.42
C CYS A 100 -5.82 16.76 2.91
N PHE A 101 -4.66 16.27 3.35
CA PHE A 101 -4.23 16.36 4.74
C PHE A 101 -2.71 16.46 4.81
N VAL A 102 -2.21 17.00 5.92
CA VAL A 102 -0.78 17.07 6.21
C VAL A 102 -0.41 15.97 7.21
N LEU A 103 0.69 15.26 6.97
CA LEU A 103 1.27 14.31 7.91
C LEU A 103 2.67 14.81 8.29
N HIS A 104 2.84 15.20 9.55
CA HIS A 104 4.15 15.57 10.10
C HIS A 104 4.86 14.32 10.60
N LEU A 105 5.96 13.93 9.96
CA LEU A 105 6.73 12.75 10.34
C LEU A 105 7.84 13.14 11.32
N ASN A 106 7.76 12.66 12.56
CA ASN A 106 8.74 12.92 13.63
C ASN A 106 9.09 14.41 13.79
N PHE A 107 8.11 15.28 13.59
CA PHE A 107 8.26 16.73 13.62
C PHE A 107 7.20 17.33 14.53
N SER A 108 7.63 18.11 15.52
CA SER A 108 6.75 18.65 16.57
C SER A 108 6.21 20.03 16.26
N THR A 109 6.81 20.76 15.32
CA THR A 109 6.40 22.12 15.00
C THR A 109 5.29 22.09 13.97
N GLU A 110 4.23 22.87 14.19
CA GLU A 110 3.16 22.97 13.20
C GLU A 110 3.63 23.72 11.95
N CYS A 111 3.24 23.19 10.80
CA CYS A 111 3.48 23.82 9.51
C CYS A 111 2.13 23.96 8.80
N PRO A 112 1.31 24.97 9.15
CA PRO A 112 -0.01 25.13 8.56
C PRO A 112 0.12 25.43 7.07
N LEU A 113 -0.63 24.66 6.28
CA LEU A 113 -0.70 24.76 4.82
C LEU A 113 -2.13 25.09 4.39
N HIS A 114 -2.23 25.91 3.35
CA HIS A 114 -3.49 26.28 2.73
C HIS A 114 -3.48 25.79 1.28
N LEU A 115 -4.61 25.26 0.82
CA LEU A 115 -4.77 24.77 -0.54
C LEU A 115 -6.21 25.02 -1.01
N CYS A 116 -6.35 25.65 -2.17
CA CYS A 116 -7.62 26.02 -2.80
C CYS A 116 -8.54 26.86 -1.89
N GLY A 117 -7.97 27.70 -1.03
CA GLY A 117 -8.72 28.50 -0.06
C GLY A 117 -9.17 27.75 1.20
N PHE A 118 -8.68 26.53 1.42
CA PHE A 118 -8.97 25.73 2.61
C PHE A 118 -7.70 25.43 3.41
N ASP A 119 -7.84 25.37 4.73
CA ASP A 119 -6.78 24.96 5.64
C ASP A 119 -6.65 23.43 5.59
N LEU A 120 -5.44 22.93 5.35
CA LEU A 120 -5.20 21.50 5.31
C LEU A 120 -5.08 20.94 6.73
N PRO A 121 -5.92 19.95 7.13
CA PRO A 121 -5.85 19.39 8.48
C PRO A 121 -4.57 18.57 8.65
N ALA A 122 -3.86 18.79 9.74
CA ALA A 122 -2.82 17.89 10.20
C ALA A 122 -3.46 16.59 10.75
N LYS A 123 -2.85 15.45 10.44
CA LYS A 123 -3.25 14.13 10.93
C LYS A 123 -2.08 13.38 11.53
N GLU A 124 -2.34 12.67 12.61
CA GLU A 124 -1.37 11.74 13.22
C GLU A 124 -1.27 10.41 12.46
N VAL A 125 -2.32 10.00 11.76
CA VAL A 125 -2.34 8.75 10.99
C VAL A 125 -3.01 8.99 9.65
N MET A 126 -2.33 8.58 8.58
CA MET A 126 -2.83 8.66 7.21
C MET A 126 -2.84 7.28 6.58
N LYS A 127 -3.83 7.01 5.73
CA LYS A 127 -3.84 5.81 4.89
C LYS A 127 -3.35 6.17 3.50
N ASP A 128 -2.26 5.55 3.08
CA ASP A 128 -1.65 5.73 1.76
C ASP A 128 -1.51 4.39 1.04
N LEU A 129 -2.11 4.28 -0.16
CA LEU A 129 -2.09 3.06 -0.99
C LEU A 129 -2.41 1.76 -0.23
N GLY A 130 -3.25 1.86 0.81
CA GLY A 130 -3.65 0.72 1.66
C GLY A 130 -2.83 0.52 2.94
N VAL A 131 -1.73 1.26 3.14
CA VAL A 131 -0.89 1.22 4.33
C VAL A 131 -1.24 2.39 5.24
N TYR A 132 -1.29 2.16 6.56
CA TYR A 132 -1.51 3.24 7.54
C TYR A 132 -0.15 3.70 8.06
N VAL A 133 0.16 4.97 7.87
CA VAL A 133 1.41 5.62 8.27
C VAL A 133 1.09 6.56 9.43
N SER A 134 1.74 6.33 10.57
CA SER A 134 1.64 7.19 11.75
C SER A 134 2.74 8.26 11.70
N SER A 135 2.51 9.42 12.31
CA SER A 135 3.46 10.54 12.45
C SER A 135 4.77 10.13 13.12
N ASP A 136 4.71 9.21 14.08
CA ASP A 136 5.84 8.62 14.79
C ASP A 136 6.50 7.44 14.04
N LEU A 137 6.02 7.12 12.83
CA LEU A 137 6.41 5.97 12.01
C LEU A 137 6.21 4.62 12.71
N ASN A 138 5.32 4.55 13.71
CA ASN A 138 4.95 3.31 14.37
C ASN A 138 3.86 2.56 13.57
N TRP A 139 4.13 1.28 13.30
CA TRP A 139 3.26 0.41 12.52
C TRP A 139 2.12 -0.24 13.30
N HIS A 140 1.98 0.05 14.60
CA HIS A 140 0.95 -0.57 15.45
C HIS A 140 -0.46 -0.36 14.91
N ASN A 141 -0.81 0.87 14.52
CA ASN A 141 -2.13 1.19 13.96
C ASN A 141 -2.43 0.36 12.70
N HIS A 142 -1.42 0.22 11.82
CA HIS A 142 -1.53 -0.62 10.64
C HIS A 142 -1.71 -2.10 11.00
N CYS A 143 -0.89 -2.62 11.94
CA CYS A 143 -0.96 -4.00 12.40
C CYS A 143 -2.33 -4.36 12.99
N VAL A 144 -2.93 -3.45 13.77
CA VAL A 144 -4.28 -3.59 14.32
C VAL A 144 -5.30 -3.71 13.18
N GLU A 145 -5.24 -2.81 12.20
CA GLU A 145 -6.22 -2.76 11.12
C GLU A 145 -6.14 -3.96 10.17
N VAL A 146 -4.93 -4.38 9.75
CA VAL A 146 -4.77 -5.57 8.90
C VAL A 146 -5.17 -6.85 9.64
N SER A 147 -4.83 -6.96 10.93
CA SER A 147 -5.22 -8.11 11.76
C SER A 147 -6.74 -8.17 11.91
N ARG A 148 -7.39 -7.04 12.17
CA ARG A 148 -8.85 -6.92 12.29
C ARG A 148 -9.55 -7.35 11.00
N ARG A 149 -9.16 -6.78 9.86
CA ARG A 149 -9.74 -7.09 8.54
C ARG A 149 -9.53 -8.56 8.17
N ALA A 150 -8.31 -9.07 8.32
CA ALA A 150 -8.01 -10.47 8.02
C ALA A 150 -8.76 -11.43 8.95
N ALA A 151 -8.91 -11.10 10.23
CA ALA A 151 -9.69 -11.89 11.17
C ALA A 151 -11.20 -11.90 10.82
N GLN A 152 -11.76 -10.79 10.36
CA GLN A 152 -13.14 -10.74 9.86
C GLN A 152 -13.32 -11.69 8.66
N VAL A 153 -12.45 -11.60 7.66
CA VAL A 153 -12.47 -12.49 6.49
C VAL A 153 -12.29 -13.96 6.91
N ALA A 154 -11.35 -14.25 7.81
CA ALA A 154 -11.14 -15.58 8.35
C ALA A 154 -12.41 -16.14 9.02
N ASN A 155 -13.11 -15.32 9.80
CA ASN A 155 -14.36 -15.71 10.45
C ASN A 155 -15.48 -15.96 9.42
N HIS A 156 -15.57 -15.15 8.36
CA HIS A 156 -16.53 -15.39 7.27
C HIS A 156 -16.27 -16.73 6.59
N ILE A 157 -15.01 -17.05 6.26
CA ILE A 157 -14.62 -18.33 5.67
C ILE A 157 -14.99 -19.49 6.59
N LEU A 158 -14.65 -19.39 7.88
CA LEU A 158 -14.92 -20.45 8.86
C LEU A 158 -16.43 -20.69 9.09
N ARG A 159 -17.27 -19.68 8.84
CA ARG A 159 -18.74 -19.79 8.93
C ARG A 159 -19.35 -20.35 7.65
N ALA A 160 -18.92 -19.85 6.49
CA ALA A 160 -19.46 -20.24 5.19
C ALA A 160 -19.03 -21.66 4.79
N VAL A 161 -17.78 -22.02 5.05
CA VAL A 161 -17.23 -23.34 4.71
C VAL A 161 -17.49 -24.30 5.87
N GLN A 162 -18.36 -25.28 5.64
CA GLN A 162 -18.65 -26.36 6.58
C GLN A 162 -18.08 -27.68 6.06
N TYR A 163 -17.52 -28.49 6.97
CA TYR A 163 -17.07 -29.87 6.71
C TYR A 163 -16.19 -30.03 5.48
N SER A 164 -15.26 -29.09 5.27
CA SER A 164 -14.33 -29.14 4.16
C SER A 164 -12.98 -29.71 4.58
N SER A 165 -12.18 -30.10 3.58
CA SER A 165 -10.83 -30.60 3.79
C SER A 165 -9.89 -29.50 4.29
N VAL A 166 -8.78 -29.92 4.89
CA VAL A 166 -7.66 -29.03 5.25
C VAL A 166 -7.20 -28.20 4.05
N GLU A 167 -7.16 -28.83 2.88
CA GLU A 167 -6.69 -28.19 1.64
C GLU A 167 -7.62 -27.05 1.19
N SER A 168 -8.94 -27.22 1.30
CA SER A 168 -9.89 -26.15 0.99
C SER A 168 -9.75 -24.96 1.94
N TYR A 169 -9.63 -25.22 3.25
CA TYR A 169 -9.39 -24.15 4.23
C TYR A 169 -8.05 -23.44 4.00
N ARG A 170 -7.00 -24.20 3.65
CA ARG A 170 -5.70 -23.66 3.29
C ARG A 170 -5.82 -22.72 2.09
N LYS A 171 -6.40 -23.19 0.98
CA LYS A 171 -6.60 -22.38 -0.23
C LYS A 171 -7.39 -21.10 0.07
N ALA A 172 -8.48 -21.20 0.83
CA ALA A 172 -9.28 -20.04 1.22
C ALA A 172 -8.48 -19.04 2.06
N PHE A 173 -7.70 -19.49 3.05
CA PHE A 173 -6.86 -18.61 3.85
C PHE A 173 -5.80 -17.91 3.00
N VAL A 174 -5.12 -18.65 2.14
CA VAL A 174 -4.07 -18.14 1.25
C VAL A 174 -4.64 -17.14 0.24
N ALA A 175 -5.84 -17.38 -0.29
CA ALA A 175 -6.46 -16.52 -1.28
C ALA A 175 -7.04 -15.23 -0.69
N TYR A 176 -7.63 -15.28 0.52
CA TYR A 176 -8.44 -14.16 1.04
C TYR A 176 -7.87 -13.50 2.30
N CYS A 177 -7.25 -14.25 3.21
CA CYS A 177 -6.70 -13.69 4.45
C CYS A 177 -5.25 -13.23 4.27
N ARG A 178 -4.41 -14.07 3.64
CA ARG A 178 -2.98 -13.81 3.51
C ARG A 178 -2.65 -12.51 2.78
N PRO A 179 -3.31 -12.13 1.67
CA PRO A 179 -3.01 -10.87 1.00
C PRO A 179 -3.22 -9.66 1.91
N ILE A 180 -4.22 -9.69 2.80
CA ILE A 180 -4.46 -8.61 3.76
C ILE A 180 -3.31 -8.50 4.77
N LEU A 181 -2.78 -9.65 5.22
CA LEU A 181 -1.71 -9.71 6.23
C LEU A 181 -0.31 -9.45 5.65
N GLU A 182 -0.12 -9.68 4.36
CA GLU A 182 1.19 -9.65 3.69
C GLU A 182 1.35 -8.52 2.67
N TYR A 183 0.30 -7.75 2.39
CA TYR A 183 0.37 -6.63 1.46
C TYR A 183 1.39 -5.58 1.94
N CYS A 184 2.34 -5.24 1.06
CA CYS A 184 3.39 -4.25 1.30
C CYS A 184 4.19 -4.46 2.59
N THR A 185 4.41 -5.70 3.05
CA THR A 185 5.13 -5.93 4.33
C THR A 185 6.53 -5.35 4.34
N GLN A 186 7.20 -5.25 3.20
CA GLN A 186 8.52 -4.61 3.15
C GLN A 186 8.50 -3.14 3.56
N VAL A 187 7.32 -2.51 3.61
CA VAL A 187 7.16 -1.13 4.06
C VAL A 187 7.02 -1.03 5.59
N TRP A 188 6.26 -1.94 6.20
CA TRP A 188 5.76 -1.76 7.57
C TRP A 188 6.07 -2.92 8.52
N SER A 189 6.83 -3.94 8.07
CA SER A 189 7.11 -5.18 8.81
C SER A 189 7.35 -4.89 10.31
N PRO A 190 6.51 -5.40 11.23
CA PRO A 190 6.58 -4.99 12.62
C PRO A 190 7.83 -5.58 13.28
N SER A 191 8.56 -4.74 14.01
CA SER A 191 9.73 -5.14 14.80
C SER A 191 9.38 -5.52 16.24
N VAL A 192 8.25 -5.00 16.75
CA VAL A 192 7.82 -5.23 18.14
C VAL A 192 7.09 -6.56 18.26
N LYS A 193 7.51 -7.39 19.22
CA LYS A 193 6.95 -8.73 19.48
C LYS A 193 5.43 -8.74 19.59
N ARG A 194 4.84 -7.76 20.27
CA ARG A 194 3.38 -7.60 20.43
C ARG A 194 2.67 -7.61 19.07
N ASP A 195 3.17 -6.85 18.10
CA ASP A 195 2.52 -6.64 16.81
C ASP A 195 2.79 -7.80 15.85
N ILE A 196 4.00 -8.39 15.93
CA ILE A 196 4.33 -9.66 15.27
C ILE A 196 3.34 -10.75 15.69
N GLU A 197 3.12 -10.90 17.00
CA GLU A 197 2.21 -11.90 17.57
C GLU A 197 0.74 -11.60 17.24
N MET A 198 0.35 -10.32 17.17
CA MET A 198 -1.01 -9.91 16.81
C MET A 198 -1.39 -10.43 15.42
N ILE A 199 -0.49 -10.26 14.45
CA ILE A 199 -0.69 -10.73 13.08
C ILE A 199 -0.65 -12.26 13.02
N GLU A 200 0.32 -12.89 13.69
CA GLU A 200 0.44 -14.35 13.76
C GLU A 200 -0.82 -14.99 14.39
N ARG A 201 -1.49 -14.30 15.32
CA ARG A 201 -2.71 -14.76 15.99
C ARG A 201 -3.84 -15.04 15.01
N VAL A 202 -3.93 -14.32 13.89
CA VAL A 202 -4.94 -14.55 12.86
C VAL A 202 -4.78 -15.94 12.25
N GLN A 203 -3.56 -16.29 11.81
CA GLN A 203 -3.27 -17.63 11.27
C GLN A 203 -3.39 -18.73 12.35
N ARG A 204 -2.92 -18.46 13.57
CA ARG A 204 -3.05 -19.39 14.71
C ARG A 204 -4.50 -19.74 15.00
N ARG A 205 -5.39 -18.73 15.05
CA ARG A 205 -6.82 -18.92 15.30
C ARG A 205 -7.49 -19.63 14.13
N PHE A 206 -7.21 -19.20 12.89
CA PHE A 206 -7.81 -19.80 11.70
C PHE A 206 -7.49 -21.29 11.61
N THR A 207 -6.21 -21.66 11.67
CA THR A 207 -5.76 -23.06 11.58
C THR A 207 -6.34 -23.92 12.71
N LYS A 208 -6.44 -23.38 13.93
CA LYS A 208 -7.07 -24.08 15.07
C LYS A 208 -8.54 -24.40 14.79
N MET A 209 -9.30 -23.41 14.31
CA MET A 209 -10.73 -23.57 14.05
C MET A 209 -11.00 -24.43 12.82
N ALA A 210 -10.23 -24.25 11.75
CA ALA A 210 -10.31 -25.06 10.55
C ALA A 210 -9.97 -26.53 10.85
N PHE A 211 -8.94 -26.79 11.67
CA PHE A 211 -8.58 -28.16 12.07
C PHE A 211 -9.74 -28.87 12.76
N ARG A 212 -10.38 -28.21 13.74
CA ARG A 212 -11.55 -28.76 14.46
C ARG A 212 -12.76 -29.03 13.56
N LYS A 213 -12.90 -28.27 12.48
CA LYS A 213 -13.99 -28.45 11.50
C LYS A 213 -13.69 -29.56 10.51
N ALA A 214 -12.44 -29.68 10.08
CA ALA A 214 -11.99 -30.71 9.14
C ALA A 214 -11.84 -32.09 9.81
N PHE A 215 -11.39 -32.12 11.07
CA PHE A 215 -11.21 -33.35 11.85
C PHE A 215 -12.04 -33.29 13.13
N ARG A 216 -12.99 -34.22 13.24
CA ARG A 216 -13.77 -34.42 14.47
C ARG A 216 -13.03 -35.45 15.32
N GLY A 217 -12.40 -35.01 16.42
CA GLY A 217 -11.68 -35.90 17.32
C GLY A 217 -11.04 -35.20 18.52
N PRO A 218 -10.59 -35.97 19.52
CA PRO A 218 -10.01 -35.43 20.76
C PRO A 218 -8.60 -34.86 20.54
N PHE A 219 -7.89 -35.33 19.51
CA PHE A 219 -6.55 -34.84 19.18
C PHE A 219 -6.59 -33.35 18.82
N GLN A 220 -5.77 -32.54 19.49
CA GLN A 220 -5.64 -31.11 19.24
C GLN A 220 -4.15 -30.76 19.04
N PRO A 221 -3.67 -30.72 17.78
CA PRO A 221 -2.28 -30.44 17.49
C PRO A 221 -1.89 -29.03 17.96
N ASN A 222 -0.64 -28.86 18.39
CA ASN A 222 -0.07 -27.56 18.71
C ASN A 222 0.05 -26.70 17.43
N TYR A 223 0.46 -25.42 17.56
CA TYR A 223 0.48 -24.53 16.40
C TYR A 223 1.43 -25.00 15.29
N GLU A 224 2.62 -25.47 15.65
CA GLU A 224 3.61 -25.94 14.68
C GLU A 224 3.14 -27.18 13.93
N GLN A 225 2.53 -28.13 14.63
CA GLN A 225 1.90 -29.30 14.01
C GLN A 225 0.77 -28.88 13.06
N ARG A 226 -0.07 -27.90 13.45
CA ARG A 226 -1.10 -27.36 12.54
C ARG A 226 -0.50 -26.73 11.30
N LEU A 227 0.62 -26.02 11.41
CA LEU A 227 1.31 -25.47 10.24
C LEU A 227 1.76 -26.56 9.28
N ARG A 228 2.30 -27.68 9.79
CA ARG A 228 2.67 -28.84 8.96
C ARG A 228 1.46 -29.48 8.29
N ILE A 229 0.36 -29.68 9.04
CA ILE A 229 -0.88 -30.27 8.51
C ILE A 229 -1.49 -29.41 7.40
N PHE A 230 -1.52 -28.09 7.60
CA PHE A 230 -2.05 -27.15 6.62
C PHE A 230 -1.03 -26.75 5.55
N ASP A 231 0.19 -27.30 5.54
CA ASP A 231 1.27 -26.86 4.63
C ASP A 231 1.42 -25.32 4.59
N LEU A 232 1.51 -24.71 5.77
CA LEU A 232 1.69 -23.27 5.92
C LEU A 232 2.98 -22.94 6.64
N LYS A 233 3.61 -21.84 6.23
CA LYS A 233 4.73 -21.24 6.96
C LYS A 233 4.21 -20.21 7.97
N PRO A 234 4.92 -19.97 9.09
CA PRO A 234 4.63 -18.84 9.97
C PRO A 234 4.64 -17.52 9.19
N LEU A 235 3.80 -16.55 9.57
CA LEU A 235 3.70 -15.29 8.83
C LEU A 235 4.95 -14.43 9.04
N TRP A 236 5.53 -14.43 10.24
CA TRP A 236 6.81 -13.75 10.49
C TRP A 236 7.91 -14.23 9.53
N TYR A 237 8.01 -15.54 9.30
CA TYR A 237 9.02 -16.12 8.43
C TYR A 237 8.82 -15.65 6.98
N ARG A 238 7.57 -15.60 6.52
CA ARG A 238 7.23 -15.12 5.18
C ARG A 238 7.58 -13.64 5.00
N ARG A 239 7.34 -12.80 6.01
CA ARG A 239 7.78 -11.38 6.00
C ARG A 239 9.28 -11.27 5.84
N THR A 240 10.06 -12.03 6.63
CA THR A 240 11.51 -12.08 6.47
C THR A 240 11.93 -12.48 5.05
N GLN A 241 11.23 -13.41 4.39
CA GLN A 241 11.52 -13.74 2.98
C GLN A 241 11.26 -12.55 2.04
N PHE A 242 10.19 -11.78 2.25
CA PHE A 242 9.91 -10.56 1.47
C PHE A 242 10.98 -9.49 1.69
N ASP A 243 11.43 -9.31 2.93
CA ASP A 243 12.45 -8.34 3.32
C ASP A 243 13.81 -8.70 2.69
N LEU A 244 14.22 -9.97 2.77
CA LEU A 244 15.43 -10.49 2.12
C LEU A 244 15.38 -10.36 0.59
N HIS A 245 14.21 -10.59 -0.03
CA HIS A 245 14.05 -10.42 -1.46
C HIS A 245 14.17 -8.95 -1.88
N LEU A 246 13.63 -8.01 -1.10
CA LEU A 246 13.83 -6.58 -1.35
C LEU A 246 15.30 -6.20 -1.17
N CYS A 247 15.94 -6.67 -0.11
CA CYS A 247 17.37 -6.44 0.12
C CYS A 247 18.22 -6.91 -1.07
N PHE A 248 17.96 -8.12 -1.58
CA PHE A 248 18.62 -8.63 -2.78
C PHE A 248 18.42 -7.71 -3.99
N LYS A 249 17.20 -7.23 -4.24
CA LYS A 249 16.90 -6.30 -5.33
C LYS A 249 17.67 -4.98 -5.18
N ILE A 250 17.77 -4.44 -3.97
CA ILE A 250 18.54 -3.22 -3.69
C ILE A 250 20.02 -3.44 -3.99
N VAL A 251 20.60 -4.52 -3.47
CA VAL A 251 22.03 -4.86 -3.66
C VAL A 251 22.37 -5.07 -5.15
N LYS A 252 21.45 -5.65 -5.93
CA LYS A 252 21.66 -5.91 -7.36
C LYS A 252 21.22 -4.75 -8.27
N GLY A 253 20.68 -3.67 -7.73
CA GLY A 253 20.18 -2.54 -8.52
C GLY A 253 18.90 -2.84 -9.31
N PHE A 254 18.15 -3.87 -8.93
CA PHE A 254 16.84 -4.18 -9.51
C PHE A 254 15.69 -3.40 -8.87
N SER A 255 15.98 -2.61 -7.83
CA SER A 255 15.03 -1.66 -7.24
C SER A 255 15.38 -0.23 -7.66
N GLY A 256 14.38 0.65 -7.70
CA GLY A 256 14.60 2.10 -7.80
C GLY A 256 15.20 2.74 -6.53
N ILE A 257 15.41 1.96 -5.47
CA ILE A 257 16.01 2.40 -4.22
C ILE A 257 17.54 2.40 -4.35
N PRO A 258 18.23 3.54 -4.15
CA PRO A 258 19.68 3.58 -4.25
C PRO A 258 20.37 2.74 -3.16
N PHE A 259 21.19 1.76 -3.53
CA PHE A 259 21.93 0.94 -2.56
C PHE A 259 22.70 1.79 -1.53
N LYS A 260 23.39 2.83 -2.00
CA LYS A 260 24.24 3.70 -1.17
C LYS A 260 23.46 4.57 -0.18
N SER A 261 22.14 4.74 -0.33
CA SER A 261 21.34 5.49 0.66
C SER A 261 21.06 4.67 1.91
N ILE A 262 20.96 3.34 1.79
CA ILE A 262 20.58 2.45 2.90
C ILE A 262 21.77 1.63 3.40
N PHE A 263 22.60 1.13 2.49
CA PHE A 263 23.65 0.17 2.77
C PHE A 263 25.03 0.64 2.34
N SER A 264 26.04 -0.01 2.90
CA SER A 264 27.42 -0.02 2.42
C SER A 264 27.96 -1.44 2.50
N PHE A 265 28.90 -1.81 1.63
CA PHE A 265 29.64 -3.06 1.82
C PHE A 265 30.57 -2.92 3.02
N THR A 266 30.64 -3.97 3.82
CA THR A 266 31.52 -4.04 4.98
C THR A 266 32.98 -3.88 4.57
N LYS A 267 33.74 -3.04 5.29
CA LYS A 267 35.17 -2.81 5.04
C LYS A 267 36.03 -4.08 5.23
N PHE A 268 35.50 -5.08 5.94
CA PHE A 268 36.14 -6.37 6.19
C PHE A 268 35.89 -7.43 5.11
N ALA A 269 35.18 -7.10 4.02
CA ALA A 269 34.90 -8.03 2.91
C ALA A 269 36.17 -8.61 2.25
N SER A 270 37.34 -7.99 2.46
CA SER A 270 38.65 -8.47 1.99
C SER A 270 39.34 -9.49 2.91
N ARG A 271 38.79 -9.76 4.10
CA ARG A 271 39.34 -10.77 5.02
C ARG A 271 38.69 -12.12 4.76
N SER A 272 39.49 -13.19 4.67
CA SER A 272 39.08 -14.56 4.31
C SER A 272 37.93 -15.19 5.12
N ARG A 273 37.53 -14.58 6.26
CA ARG A 273 36.43 -15.03 7.11
C ARG A 273 35.08 -14.36 6.81
N PHE A 274 35.03 -13.39 5.90
CA PHE A 274 33.81 -12.64 5.60
C PHE A 274 33.40 -12.80 4.13
N HIS A 275 32.11 -12.84 3.89
CA HIS A 275 31.57 -12.93 2.54
C HIS A 275 31.78 -11.59 1.81
N PRO A 276 32.21 -11.58 0.53
CA PRO A 276 32.49 -10.34 -0.22
C PRO A 276 31.27 -9.40 -0.36
N LEU A 277 30.06 -9.95 -0.27
CA LEU A 277 28.79 -9.21 -0.33
C LEU A 277 28.18 -8.93 1.05
N GLN A 278 28.97 -8.96 2.12
CA GLN A 278 28.48 -8.56 3.43
C GLN A 278 28.14 -7.06 3.42
N ILE A 279 26.94 -6.74 3.86
CA ILE A 279 26.40 -5.38 3.90
C ILE A 279 26.25 -4.90 5.34
N GLU A 280 26.51 -3.61 5.53
CA GLU A 280 26.23 -2.86 6.74
C GLU A 280 25.18 -1.81 6.44
N ARG A 281 24.23 -1.64 7.35
CA ARG A 281 23.26 -0.56 7.30
C ARG A 281 23.94 0.73 7.75
N LYS A 282 23.75 1.81 7.00
CA LYS A 282 24.19 3.13 7.47
C LYS A 282 23.36 3.53 8.68
N THR A 283 23.99 3.93 9.77
CA THR A 283 23.28 4.56 10.89
C THR A 283 22.80 5.94 10.45
N THR A 284 21.53 6.04 10.06
CA THR A 284 20.83 7.32 9.89
C THR A 284 19.89 7.57 11.06
N SER A 285 19.46 8.81 11.27
CA SER A 285 18.59 9.21 12.39
C SER A 285 17.23 8.51 12.34
N ARG A 286 16.53 8.42 13.49
CA ARG A 286 15.16 7.89 13.59
C ARG A 286 14.13 8.59 12.67
N THR A 287 14.48 9.75 12.13
CA THR A 287 13.66 10.56 11.21
C THR A 287 13.71 10.11 9.75
N ASP A 288 14.63 9.20 9.39
CA ASP A 288 14.71 8.68 8.03
C ASP A 288 13.61 7.62 7.80
N VAL A 289 12.70 7.87 6.86
CA VAL A 289 11.61 6.94 6.50
C VAL A 289 12.18 5.59 6.05
N LEU A 290 13.40 5.59 5.47
CA LEU A 290 14.11 4.37 5.09
C LEU A 290 14.49 3.52 6.30
N ASN A 291 14.52 4.08 7.52
CA ASN A 291 14.84 3.33 8.73
C ASN A 291 13.68 2.50 9.27
N SER A 292 12.44 2.82 8.90
CA SER A 292 11.24 2.10 9.33
C SER A 292 11.05 0.77 8.61
N PHE A 293 11.83 0.53 7.55
CA PHE A 293 11.96 -0.77 6.92
C PHE A 293 12.84 -1.66 7.81
N ALA A 294 12.17 -2.52 8.60
CA ALA A 294 12.86 -3.61 9.28
C ALA A 294 13.31 -4.62 8.21
N PHE A 295 14.61 -4.66 7.94
CA PHE A 295 15.26 -5.74 7.18
C PHE A 295 15.83 -6.76 8.15
#